data_AF-A0A969L6D2-F1
#
_entry.id   AF-A0A969L6D2-F1
#
_cell.length_a   1.000
_cell.length_b   1.000
_cell.length_c   1.000
_cell.angle_alpha   90.00
_cell.angle_beta   90.00
_cell.angle_gamma   90.00
#
_symmetry.space_group_name_H-M   'P 1'
#
loop_
_entity.id
_entity.type
_entity.pdbx_description
1 polymer ?
#
loop_
_entity_poly.entity_id
_entity_poly.type
_entity_poly.pdbx_seq_one_letter_code
_entity_poly.pdbx_strand_id
1 'polypeptide(L)'
;MNSVDKQRKIQHLYWRGGFGPGIRGWSFAPSDNPKAHIEQIFRQSQDYKPLLITNQPAPSRVAFREMNPEERQALLRESRQMIKTLNLQWLGQMVQSEAQLREKMALFWHGHFACQSRAIFQAQSYLNTLRQHALGNFGEMVLAISKEPAMLQFLNNQQNHKQRPNENFARELMELFTLGRGHYSEQDIKESARAFTGWAFEGDRFVF
;
A
#
# COMPACT_ATOMS: atom_id res chain seq x y z
N MET A 1 18.70 -28.97 -21.23
CA MET A 1 17.75 -27.87 -21.51
C MET A 1 18.39 -26.94 -22.53
N ASN A 2 17.75 -26.70 -23.68
CA ASN A 2 18.35 -25.92 -24.77
C ASN A 2 18.28 -24.41 -24.49
N SER A 3 18.97 -23.59 -25.31
CA SER A 3 19.06 -22.14 -25.13
C SER A 3 17.69 -21.44 -25.25
N VAL A 4 16.84 -21.89 -26.18
CA VAL A 4 15.48 -21.35 -26.40
C VAL A 4 14.58 -21.56 -25.18
N ASP A 5 14.66 -22.71 -24.53
CA ASP A 5 13.90 -23.01 -23.31
C ASP A 5 14.34 -22.10 -22.15
N LYS A 6 15.64 -21.80 -22.04
CA LYS A 6 16.17 -20.90 -20.99
C LYS A 6 15.63 -19.49 -21.19
N GLN A 7 15.71 -18.97 -22.41
CA GLN A 7 15.18 -17.66 -22.76
C GLN A 7 13.69 -17.55 -22.43
N ARG A 8 12.88 -18.56 -22.79
CA ARG A 8 11.45 -18.58 -22.49
C ARG A 8 11.17 -18.58 -20.99
N LYS A 9 11.92 -19.34 -20.19
CA LYS A 9 11.77 -19.34 -18.72
C LYS A 9 12.13 -18.00 -18.10
N ILE A 10 13.21 -17.38 -18.57
CA ILE A 10 13.66 -16.07 -18.08
C ILE A 10 12.64 -15.00 -18.48
N GLN A 11 12.16 -14.98 -19.72
CA GLN A 11 11.06 -14.11 -20.12
C GLN A 11 9.84 -14.33 -19.22
N HIS A 12 9.35 -15.56 -19.09
CA HIS A 12 8.21 -15.87 -18.22
C HIS A 12 8.39 -15.35 -16.79
N LEU A 13 9.59 -15.49 -16.22
CA LEU A 13 9.92 -14.94 -14.90
C LEU A 13 9.70 -13.42 -14.84
N TYR A 14 10.22 -12.62 -15.77
CA TYR A 14 10.04 -11.16 -15.73
C TYR A 14 8.58 -10.73 -16.02
N TRP A 15 7.83 -11.50 -16.81
CA TRP A 15 6.39 -11.26 -16.99
C TRP A 15 5.56 -11.59 -15.75
N ARG A 16 5.98 -12.58 -14.94
CA ARG A 16 5.28 -12.95 -13.71
C ARG A 16 5.73 -12.14 -12.51
N GLY A 17 7.03 -11.94 -12.35
CA GLY A 17 7.65 -11.19 -11.25
C GLY A 17 7.79 -9.69 -11.49
N GLY A 18 7.47 -9.17 -12.67
CA GLY A 18 7.53 -7.74 -12.96
C GLY A 18 6.50 -7.35 -14.03
N PHE A 19 6.66 -6.18 -14.64
CA PHE A 19 5.78 -5.72 -15.72
C PHE A 19 6.24 -6.17 -17.12
N GLY A 20 7.01 -7.27 -17.16
CA GLY A 20 7.71 -7.74 -18.34
C GLY A 20 9.18 -7.32 -18.35
N PRO A 21 9.95 -7.76 -19.36
CA PRO A 21 11.31 -7.27 -19.55
C PRO A 21 11.29 -5.77 -19.84
N GLY A 22 12.14 -5.00 -19.17
CA GLY A 22 12.30 -3.58 -19.44
C GLY A 22 12.62 -3.34 -20.92
N ILE A 23 11.97 -2.34 -21.53
CA ILE A 23 12.14 -2.03 -22.97
C ILE A 23 13.60 -1.69 -23.29
N ARG A 24 14.37 -1.19 -22.32
CA ARG A 24 15.80 -0.91 -22.44
C ARG A 24 16.62 -2.03 -21.82
N GLY A 25 17.57 -2.57 -22.58
CA GLY A 25 18.61 -3.46 -22.04
C GLY A 25 18.23 -4.93 -21.94
N TRP A 26 17.10 -5.38 -22.52
CA TRP A 26 16.83 -6.81 -22.64
C TRP A 26 17.74 -7.45 -23.69
N SER A 27 18.83 -8.06 -23.24
CA SER A 27 19.64 -8.97 -24.02
C SER A 27 19.68 -10.32 -23.32
N PHE A 28 19.43 -11.39 -24.08
CA PHE A 28 19.57 -12.76 -23.60
C PHE A 28 20.90 -13.31 -24.09
N ALA A 29 21.72 -13.82 -23.17
CA ALA A 29 22.91 -14.58 -23.52
C ALA A 29 22.60 -16.09 -23.39
N PRO A 30 23.04 -16.94 -24.32
CA PRO A 30 22.87 -18.40 -24.20
C PRO A 30 23.43 -19.00 -22.89
N SER A 31 24.37 -18.30 -22.25
CA SER A 31 24.96 -18.60 -20.95
C SER A 31 24.08 -18.27 -19.75
N ASP A 32 22.98 -17.54 -19.93
CA ASP A 32 22.14 -17.08 -18.83
C ASP A 32 21.57 -18.25 -18.01
N ASN A 33 21.52 -18.02 -16.70
CA ASN A 33 21.03 -18.99 -15.72
C ASN A 33 19.74 -18.45 -15.07
N PRO A 34 18.58 -19.12 -15.27
CA PRO A 34 17.31 -18.68 -14.68
C PRO A 34 17.36 -18.45 -13.16
N LYS A 35 18.16 -19.24 -12.41
CA LYS A 35 18.30 -19.06 -10.96
C LYS A 35 18.96 -17.72 -10.60
N ALA A 36 19.98 -17.31 -11.36
CA ALA A 36 20.65 -16.04 -11.14
C ALA A 36 19.70 -14.85 -11.36
N HIS A 37 18.79 -14.94 -12.34
CA HIS A 37 17.77 -13.91 -12.56
C HIS A 37 16.74 -13.86 -11.41
N ILE A 38 16.37 -15.00 -10.83
CA ILE A 38 15.49 -15.00 -9.65
C ILE A 38 16.17 -14.24 -8.51
N GLU A 39 17.39 -14.62 -8.17
CA GLU A 39 18.18 -13.96 -7.11
C GLU A 39 18.36 -12.46 -7.39
N GLN A 40 18.60 -12.09 -8.65
CA GLN A 40 18.75 -10.70 -9.07
C GLN A 40 17.46 -9.90 -8.86
N ILE A 41 16.29 -10.41 -9.26
CA ILE A 41 15.01 -9.69 -9.09
C ILE A 41 14.72 -9.45 -7.61
N PHE A 42 14.98 -10.43 -6.75
CA PHE A 42 14.86 -10.25 -5.30
C PHE A 42 15.85 -9.20 -4.80
N ARG A 43 17.13 -9.30 -5.18
CA ARG A 43 18.17 -8.34 -4.77
C ARG A 43 17.83 -6.91 -5.19
N GLN A 44 17.43 -6.70 -6.44
CA GLN A 44 17.01 -5.38 -6.95
C GLN A 44 15.78 -4.83 -6.24
N SER A 45 14.98 -5.70 -5.62
CA SER A 45 13.77 -5.34 -4.88
C SER A 45 13.96 -5.30 -3.36
N GLN A 46 15.16 -5.59 -2.84
CA GLN A 46 15.43 -5.54 -1.39
C GLN A 46 15.32 -4.13 -0.84
N ASP A 47 15.89 -3.16 -1.56
CA ASP A 47 15.89 -1.77 -1.10
C ASP A 47 14.55 -1.09 -1.35
N TYR A 48 14.03 -0.44 -0.31
CA TYR A 48 12.81 0.36 -0.38
C TYR A 48 13.15 1.84 -0.43
N LYS A 49 12.52 2.57 -1.36
CA LYS A 49 12.60 4.03 -1.47
C LYS A 49 11.19 4.62 -1.48
N PRO A 50 10.85 5.51 -0.52
CA PRO A 50 9.52 6.12 -0.47
C PRO A 50 9.30 7.07 -1.65
N LEU A 51 8.04 7.19 -2.08
CA LEU A 51 7.62 8.30 -2.94
C LEU A 51 7.34 9.52 -2.07
N LEU A 52 7.90 10.66 -2.46
CA LEU A 52 7.77 11.93 -1.74
C LEU A 52 7.28 13.01 -2.72
N ILE A 53 5.98 13.25 -2.67
CA ILE A 53 5.30 14.37 -3.36
C ILE A 53 5.23 15.59 -2.45
N THR A 54 4.97 15.37 -1.16
CA THR A 54 4.96 16.42 -0.15
C THR A 54 5.66 15.96 1.11
N ASN A 55 6.39 16.90 1.72
CA ASN A 55 7.00 16.77 3.05
C ASN A 55 6.29 17.66 4.08
N GLN A 56 5.20 18.32 3.69
CA GLN A 56 4.44 19.15 4.61
C GLN A 56 3.60 18.23 5.52
N PRO A 57 3.61 18.48 6.85
CA PRO A 57 2.77 17.72 7.75
C PRO A 57 1.30 17.94 7.41
N ALA A 58 0.50 16.90 7.59
CA ALA A 58 -0.94 17.02 7.48
C ALA A 58 -1.47 18.06 8.49
N PRO A 59 -2.48 18.88 8.13
CA PRO A 59 -3.10 19.77 9.10
C PRO A 59 -3.75 18.94 10.22
N SER A 60 -3.61 19.44 11.45
CA SER A 60 -4.28 18.83 12.61
C SER A 60 -5.80 18.90 12.45
N ARG A 61 -6.53 18.10 13.22
CA ARG A 61 -8.01 18.11 13.19
C ARG A 61 -8.56 19.47 13.62
N VAL A 62 -7.87 20.18 14.50
CA VAL A 62 -8.22 21.54 14.95
C VAL A 62 -7.97 22.53 13.82
N ALA A 63 -6.76 22.56 13.26
CA ALA A 63 -6.41 23.47 12.18
C ALA A 63 -7.36 23.30 10.98
N PHE A 64 -7.68 22.06 10.60
CA PHE A 64 -8.63 21.78 9.51
C PHE A 64 -10.05 22.27 9.82
N ARG A 65 -10.47 22.26 11.09
CA ARG A 65 -11.80 22.76 11.53
C ARG A 65 -11.87 24.28 11.56
N GLU A 66 -10.76 24.95 11.78
CA GLU A 66 -10.66 26.41 11.82
C GLU A 66 -10.53 27.03 10.42
N MET A 67 -10.06 26.25 9.43
CA MET A 67 -9.98 26.70 8.03
C MET A 67 -11.33 27.17 7.49
N ASN A 68 -11.31 28.29 6.77
CA ASN A 68 -12.47 28.81 6.07
C ASN A 68 -12.80 27.94 4.83
N PRO A 69 -13.99 28.09 4.21
CA PRO A 69 -14.38 27.28 3.06
C PRO A 69 -13.43 27.39 1.85
N GLU A 70 -12.85 28.56 1.59
CA GLU A 70 -11.95 28.79 0.47
C GLU A 70 -10.60 28.07 0.65
N GLU A 71 -10.02 28.15 1.85
CA GLU A 71 -8.80 27.44 2.26
C GLU A 71 -8.98 25.93 2.14
N ARG A 72 -10.10 25.39 2.64
CA ARG A 72 -10.41 23.97 2.50
C ARG A 72 -10.53 23.56 1.04
N GLN A 73 -11.20 24.37 0.23
CA GLN A 73 -11.35 24.09 -1.19
C GLN A 73 -10.01 24.18 -1.93
N ALA A 74 -9.12 25.09 -1.56
CA ALA A 74 -7.76 25.16 -2.08
C ALA A 74 -6.96 23.89 -1.72
N LEU A 75 -6.93 23.50 -0.44
CA LEU A 75 -6.25 22.30 0.04
C LEU A 75 -6.75 21.02 -0.67
N LEU A 76 -8.06 20.89 -0.85
CA LEU A 76 -8.65 19.74 -1.56
C LEU A 76 -8.35 19.76 -3.06
N ARG A 77 -8.20 20.94 -3.68
CA ARG A 77 -7.80 21.06 -5.09
C ARG A 77 -6.33 20.68 -5.26
N GLU A 78 -5.47 21.19 -4.38
CA GLU A 78 -4.05 20.87 -4.36
C GLU A 78 -3.81 19.37 -4.12
N SER A 79 -4.45 18.80 -3.10
CA SER A 79 -4.37 17.36 -2.80
C SER A 79 -4.77 16.51 -4.01
N ARG A 80 -5.82 16.90 -4.74
CA ARG A 80 -6.24 16.20 -5.96
C ARG A 80 -5.18 16.21 -7.05
N GLN A 81 -4.47 17.32 -7.25
CA GLN A 81 -3.39 17.38 -8.23
C GLN A 81 -2.18 16.57 -7.77
N MET A 82 -1.79 16.69 -6.50
CA MET A 82 -0.68 15.92 -5.94
C MET A 82 -0.92 14.41 -5.97
N ILE A 83 -2.16 13.95 -5.74
CA ILE A 83 -2.50 12.52 -5.86
C ILE A 83 -2.32 12.03 -7.31
N LYS A 84 -2.65 12.85 -8.31
CA LYS A 84 -2.35 12.50 -9.71
C LYS A 84 -0.84 12.39 -9.94
N THR A 85 -0.06 13.33 -9.40
CA THR A 85 1.40 13.28 -9.47
C THR A 85 1.95 12.03 -8.79
N LEU A 86 1.43 11.66 -7.61
CA LEU A 86 1.78 10.43 -6.90
C LEU A 86 1.54 9.20 -7.78
N ASN A 87 0.36 9.11 -8.39
CA ASN A 87 0.00 7.99 -9.27
C ASN A 87 0.92 7.89 -10.49
N LEU A 88 1.23 9.03 -11.13
CA LEU A 88 2.15 9.08 -12.27
C LEU A 88 3.58 8.71 -11.86
N GLN A 89 4.03 9.14 -10.68
CA GLN A 89 5.36 8.80 -10.18
C GLN A 89 5.46 7.31 -9.85
N TRP A 90 4.41 6.72 -9.26
CA TRP A 90 4.38 5.28 -9.00
C TRP A 90 4.34 4.47 -10.29
N LEU A 91 3.53 4.88 -11.27
CA LEU A 91 3.56 4.27 -12.61
C LEU A 91 4.95 4.38 -13.25
N GLY A 92 5.64 5.51 -13.04
CA GLY A 92 7.05 5.68 -13.42
C GLY A 92 7.95 4.62 -12.79
N GLN A 93 7.78 4.30 -11.51
CA GLN A 93 8.52 3.21 -10.85
C GLN A 93 8.21 1.84 -11.50
N MET A 94 6.93 1.56 -11.81
CA MET A 94 6.54 0.32 -12.50
C MET A 94 7.18 0.17 -13.88
N VAL A 95 7.50 1.27 -14.56
CA VAL A 95 8.13 1.23 -15.89
C VAL A 95 9.66 1.26 -15.82
N GLN A 96 10.24 2.02 -14.91
CA GLN A 96 11.66 2.40 -14.95
C GLN A 96 12.51 1.79 -13.83
N SER A 97 11.91 1.42 -12.69
CA SER A 97 12.66 0.91 -11.54
C SER A 97 13.19 -0.50 -11.81
N GLU A 98 14.36 -0.83 -11.28
CA GLU A 98 14.84 -2.21 -11.25
C GLU A 98 14.08 -3.07 -10.24
N ALA A 99 13.46 -2.45 -9.22
CA ALA A 99 12.68 -3.10 -8.15
C ALA A 99 11.28 -3.55 -8.62
N GLN A 100 11.17 -4.08 -9.84
CA GLN A 100 9.91 -4.42 -10.50
C GLN A 100 9.04 -5.38 -9.68
N LEU A 101 9.65 -6.34 -8.98
CA LEU A 101 8.93 -7.30 -8.14
C LEU A 101 8.25 -6.62 -6.95
N ARG A 102 8.93 -5.67 -6.30
CA ARG A 102 8.32 -4.87 -5.22
C ARG A 102 7.14 -4.08 -5.75
N GLU A 103 7.28 -3.37 -6.87
CA GLU A 103 6.20 -2.52 -7.40
C GLU A 103 5.01 -3.34 -7.89
N LYS A 104 5.27 -4.52 -8.47
CA LYS A 104 4.20 -5.44 -8.87
C LYS A 104 3.44 -6.01 -7.68
N MET A 105 4.15 -6.43 -6.63
CA MET A 105 3.51 -6.91 -5.41
C MET A 105 2.78 -5.78 -4.69
N ALA A 106 3.33 -4.56 -4.66
CA ALA A 106 2.64 -3.41 -4.12
C ALA A 106 1.34 -3.11 -4.88
N LEU A 107 1.32 -3.24 -6.21
CA LEU A 107 0.10 -3.09 -7.02
C LEU A 107 -0.93 -4.17 -6.69
N PHE A 108 -0.50 -5.42 -6.53
CA PHE A 108 -1.37 -6.50 -6.08
C PHE A 108 -1.99 -6.18 -4.71
N TRP A 109 -1.17 -5.79 -3.73
CA TRP A 109 -1.65 -5.46 -2.39
C TRP A 109 -2.51 -4.21 -2.33
N HIS A 110 -2.25 -3.21 -3.19
CA HIS A 110 -3.12 -2.05 -3.34
C HIS A 110 -4.53 -2.43 -3.80
N GLY A 111 -4.67 -3.49 -4.61
CA GLY A 111 -5.97 -4.05 -4.98
C GLY A 111 -6.63 -4.83 -3.85
N HIS A 112 -5.83 -5.60 -3.09
CA HIS A 112 -6.32 -6.41 -1.95
C HIS A 112 -6.79 -5.54 -0.78
N PHE A 113 -5.95 -4.60 -0.32
CA PHE A 113 -6.27 -3.62 0.70
C PHE A 113 -6.82 -2.35 0.05
N ALA A 114 -7.98 -2.46 -0.58
CA ALA A 114 -8.64 -1.33 -1.23
C ALA A 114 -8.99 -0.25 -0.19
N CYS A 115 -8.46 0.96 -0.38
CA CYS A 115 -8.69 2.09 0.51
C CYS A 115 -8.71 3.39 -0.30
N GLN A 116 -9.70 4.25 -0.03
CA GLN A 116 -9.79 5.56 -0.68
C GLN A 116 -9.40 6.67 0.30
N SER A 117 -8.45 7.53 -0.10
CA SER A 117 -8.22 8.81 0.57
C SER A 117 -8.19 9.96 -0.43
N ARG A 118 -8.71 11.11 0.00
CA ARG A 118 -8.69 12.38 -0.77
C ARG A 118 -7.58 13.32 -0.31
N ALA A 119 -6.90 12.98 0.78
CA ALA A 119 -5.81 13.75 1.35
C ALA A 119 -4.47 13.19 0.85
N ILE A 120 -3.65 14.05 0.24
CA ILE A 120 -2.35 13.63 -0.33
C ILE A 120 -1.44 12.98 0.72
N PHE A 121 -1.34 13.56 1.91
CA PHE A 121 -0.46 13.08 2.97
C PHE A 121 -0.82 11.65 3.41
N GLN A 122 -2.11 11.33 3.54
CA GLN A 122 -2.57 9.97 3.85
C GLN A 122 -2.38 9.02 2.68
N ALA A 123 -2.71 9.45 1.45
CA ALA A 123 -2.56 8.62 0.26
C ALA A 123 -1.10 8.24 -0.01
N GLN A 124 -0.18 9.19 0.19
CA GLN A 124 1.26 8.97 0.07
C GLN A 124 1.77 8.00 1.15
N SER A 125 1.42 8.23 2.42
CA SER A 125 1.77 7.33 3.54
C SER A 125 1.28 5.91 3.26
N TYR A 126 0.00 5.77 2.91
CA TYR A 126 -0.62 4.48 2.64
C TYR A 126 0.07 3.71 1.51
N LEU A 127 0.32 4.36 0.38
CA LEU A 127 1.01 3.75 -0.75
C LEU A 127 2.44 3.34 -0.38
N ASN A 128 3.15 4.18 0.38
CA ASN A 128 4.50 3.90 0.85
C ASN A 128 4.54 2.69 1.79
N THR A 129 3.57 2.56 2.70
CA THR A 129 3.43 1.41 3.59
C THR A 129 3.19 0.11 2.80
N LEU A 130 2.30 0.13 1.80
CA LEU A 130 2.13 -1.00 0.88
C LEU A 130 3.43 -1.38 0.17
N ARG A 131 4.14 -0.40 -0.38
CA ARG A 131 5.41 -0.61 -1.12
C ARG A 131 6.53 -1.12 -0.20
N GLN A 132 6.59 -0.65 1.04
CA GLN A 132 7.58 -1.07 2.03
C GLN A 132 7.39 -2.55 2.40
N HIS A 133 6.15 -2.95 2.67
CA HIS A 133 5.82 -4.30 3.13
C HIS A 133 5.51 -5.31 2.02
N ALA A 134 5.52 -4.89 0.74
CA ALA A 134 5.07 -5.70 -0.40
C ALA A 134 5.67 -7.12 -0.51
N LEU A 135 6.91 -7.31 -0.05
CA LEU A 135 7.66 -8.57 -0.09
C LEU A 135 7.92 -9.18 1.31
N GLY A 136 7.34 -8.58 2.36
CA GLY A 136 7.60 -8.93 3.75
C GLY A 136 6.59 -9.91 4.34
N ASN A 137 6.51 -9.90 5.67
CA ASN A 137 5.56 -10.72 6.41
C ASN A 137 4.13 -10.16 6.28
N PHE A 138 3.17 -11.05 6.00
CA PHE A 138 1.77 -10.65 5.83
C PHE A 138 1.15 -10.06 7.11
N GLY A 139 1.42 -10.63 8.29
CA GLY A 139 0.90 -10.12 9.55
C GLY A 139 1.45 -8.73 9.91
N GLU A 140 2.74 -8.50 9.66
CA GLU A 140 3.34 -7.17 9.82
C GLU A 140 2.73 -6.15 8.86
N MET A 141 2.50 -6.53 7.61
CA MET A 141 1.84 -5.67 6.62
C MET A 141 0.41 -5.33 7.04
N VAL A 142 -0.37 -6.32 7.46
CA VAL A 142 -1.75 -6.13 7.93
C VAL A 142 -1.78 -5.16 9.12
N LEU A 143 -0.87 -5.34 10.09
CA LEU A 143 -0.77 -4.45 11.24
C LEU A 143 -0.38 -3.02 10.85
N ALA A 144 0.58 -2.86 9.93
CA ALA A 144 1.00 -1.55 9.44
C ALA A 144 -0.15 -0.83 8.73
N ILE A 145 -0.81 -1.50 7.77
CA ILE A 145 -1.97 -0.98 7.04
C ILE A 145 -3.12 -0.63 7.99
N SER A 146 -3.36 -1.45 9.01
CA SER A 146 -4.42 -1.21 10.00
C SER A 146 -4.21 0.05 10.83
N LYS A 147 -2.95 0.54 10.93
CA LYS A 147 -2.60 1.79 11.61
C LYS A 147 -2.54 2.99 10.67
N GLU A 148 -2.63 2.79 9.36
CA GLU A 148 -2.60 3.90 8.41
C GLU A 148 -3.84 4.80 8.59
N PRO A 149 -3.65 6.13 8.69
CA PRO A 149 -4.76 7.09 8.82
C PRO A 149 -5.81 6.95 7.70
N ALA A 150 -5.37 6.64 6.47
CA ALA A 150 -6.27 6.41 5.35
C ALA A 150 -7.24 5.26 5.65
N MET A 151 -6.73 4.13 6.15
CA MET A 151 -7.52 2.93 6.45
C MET A 151 -8.45 3.16 7.64
N LEU A 152 -7.93 3.77 8.72
CA LEU A 152 -8.74 4.11 9.89
C LEU A 152 -9.89 5.05 9.54
N GLN A 153 -9.64 6.05 8.69
CA GLN A 153 -10.66 6.96 8.20
C GLN A 153 -11.68 6.24 7.29
N PHE A 154 -11.20 5.43 6.34
CA PHE A 154 -12.03 4.73 5.36
C PHE A 154 -13.03 3.79 6.03
N LEU A 155 -12.61 3.08 7.08
CA LEU A 155 -13.44 2.14 7.83
C LEU A 155 -14.12 2.76 9.07
N ASN A 156 -14.02 4.07 9.24
CA ASN A 156 -14.64 4.84 10.33
C ASN A 156 -14.22 4.43 11.75
N ASN A 157 -12.99 3.95 11.96
CA ASN A 157 -12.53 3.52 13.28
C ASN A 157 -12.40 4.68 14.28
N GLN A 158 -12.35 5.94 13.83
CA GLN A 158 -12.40 7.12 14.69
C GLN A 158 -13.69 7.22 15.55
N GLN A 159 -14.72 6.43 15.23
CA GLN A 159 -15.97 6.33 16.00
C GLN A 159 -15.96 5.14 16.98
N ASN A 160 -14.88 4.35 17.01
CA ASN A 160 -14.75 3.17 17.84
C ASN A 160 -14.23 3.54 19.24
N HIS A 161 -15.16 3.67 20.19
CA HIS A 161 -14.85 4.08 21.56
C HIS A 161 -15.17 2.97 22.55
N LYS A 162 -14.45 2.93 23.69
CA LYS A 162 -14.62 1.90 24.72
C LYS A 162 -16.08 1.67 25.15
N GLN A 163 -16.87 2.74 25.25
CA GLN A 163 -18.28 2.67 25.65
C GLN A 163 -19.23 2.31 24.50
N ARG A 164 -18.78 2.47 23.24
CA ARG A 164 -19.55 2.18 22.02
C ARG A 164 -18.63 1.57 20.96
N PRO A 165 -18.29 0.27 21.09
CA PRO A 165 -17.44 -0.39 20.10
C PRO A 165 -18.10 -0.35 18.72
N ASN A 166 -17.32 0.03 17.70
CA ASN A 166 -17.73 0.00 16.31
C ASN A 166 -17.07 -1.21 15.63
N GLU A 167 -17.90 -2.17 15.22
CA GLU A 167 -17.45 -3.43 14.65
C GLU A 167 -16.99 -3.32 13.19
N ASN A 168 -17.29 -2.22 12.49
CA ASN A 168 -17.05 -2.10 11.05
C ASN A 168 -15.59 -2.39 10.67
N PHE A 169 -14.64 -1.74 11.36
CA PHE A 169 -13.21 -1.96 11.09
C PHE A 169 -12.81 -3.44 11.30
N ALA A 170 -13.21 -4.03 12.42
CA ALA A 170 -12.88 -5.42 12.75
C ALA A 170 -13.50 -6.42 11.75
N ARG A 171 -14.76 -6.20 11.38
CA ARG A 171 -15.49 -7.03 10.42
C ARG A 171 -14.83 -6.98 9.06
N GLU A 172 -14.54 -5.80 8.53
CA GLU A 172 -13.91 -5.65 7.21
C GLU A 172 -12.48 -6.23 7.20
N LEU A 173 -11.71 -6.04 8.29
CA LEU A 173 -10.38 -6.61 8.41
C LEU A 173 -10.40 -8.16 8.35
N MET A 174 -11.33 -8.78 9.08
CA MET A 174 -11.50 -10.23 9.07
C MET A 174 -12.08 -10.74 7.76
N GLU A 175 -13.13 -10.09 7.28
CA GLU A 175 -13.94 -10.56 6.16
C GLU A 175 -13.29 -10.31 4.80
N LEU A 176 -12.79 -9.10 4.55
CA LEU A 176 -12.27 -8.73 3.24
C LEU A 176 -10.76 -8.94 3.11
N PHE A 177 -10.01 -8.68 4.18
CA PHE A 177 -8.56 -8.55 4.07
C PHE A 177 -7.77 -9.75 4.58
N THR A 178 -8.34 -10.61 5.43
CA THR A 178 -7.58 -11.69 6.08
C THR A 178 -8.23 -13.06 5.95
N LEU A 179 -9.29 -13.34 6.69
CA LEU A 179 -9.84 -14.69 6.88
C LEU A 179 -10.88 -15.06 5.83
N GLY A 180 -11.62 -14.09 5.29
CA GLY A 180 -12.75 -14.36 4.41
C GLY A 180 -14.03 -14.69 5.16
N ARG A 181 -15.18 -14.51 4.50
CA ARG A 181 -16.51 -14.83 5.04
C ARG A 181 -16.58 -16.27 5.56
N GLY A 182 -17.17 -16.44 6.75
CA GLY A 182 -17.43 -17.75 7.35
C GLY A 182 -16.27 -18.36 8.14
N HIS A 183 -15.13 -17.68 8.23
CA HIS A 183 -13.95 -18.16 8.97
C HIS A 183 -13.70 -17.43 10.30
N TYR A 184 -14.70 -16.70 10.80
CA TYR A 184 -14.72 -16.02 12.10
C TYR A 184 -16.11 -16.10 12.70
N SER A 185 -16.21 -15.97 14.02
CA SER A 185 -17.47 -15.84 14.74
C SER A 185 -17.85 -14.37 14.97
N GLU A 186 -19.12 -14.14 15.30
CA GLU A 186 -19.57 -12.81 15.72
C GLU A 186 -18.88 -12.35 17.02
N GLN A 187 -18.47 -13.31 17.87
CA GLN A 187 -17.72 -13.02 19.08
C GLN A 187 -16.30 -12.51 18.76
N ASP A 188 -15.64 -13.05 17.73
CA ASP A 188 -14.31 -12.60 17.30
C ASP A 188 -14.36 -11.14 16.81
N ILE A 189 -15.43 -10.77 16.09
CA ILE A 189 -15.64 -9.39 15.65
C ILE A 189 -15.80 -8.47 16.86
N LYS A 190 -16.62 -8.84 17.84
CA LYS A 190 -16.86 -8.01 19.03
C LYS A 190 -15.60 -7.79 19.85
N GLU A 191 -14.84 -8.85 20.10
CA GLU A 191 -13.59 -8.73 20.87
C GLU A 191 -12.51 -7.97 20.09
N SER A 192 -12.43 -8.16 18.77
CA SER A 192 -11.50 -7.41 17.93
C SER A 192 -11.87 -5.93 17.85
N ALA A 193 -13.17 -5.62 17.71
CA ALA A 193 -13.66 -4.25 17.75
C ALA A 193 -13.30 -3.55 19.07
N ARG A 194 -13.40 -4.26 20.20
CA ARG A 194 -12.95 -3.77 21.51
C ARG A 194 -11.45 -3.53 21.55
N ALA A 195 -10.65 -4.45 21.00
CA ALA A 195 -9.20 -4.30 20.94
C ALA A 195 -8.76 -3.08 20.10
N PHE A 196 -9.53 -2.71 19.08
CA PHE A 196 -9.29 -1.52 18.25
C PHE A 196 -9.87 -0.22 18.83
N THR A 197 -10.52 -0.26 20.01
CA THR A 197 -10.97 0.98 20.65
C THR A 197 -9.77 1.86 21.01
N GLY A 198 -9.88 3.17 20.78
CA GLY A 198 -8.80 4.13 21.02
C GLY A 198 -7.83 4.32 19.84
N TRP A 199 -7.82 3.42 18.86
CA TRP A 199 -7.05 3.61 17.63
C TRP A 199 -7.64 4.76 16.81
N ALA A 200 -6.86 5.83 16.64
CA ALA A 200 -7.26 7.02 15.91
C ALA A 200 -6.08 7.58 15.10
N PHE A 201 -6.28 8.75 14.51
CA PHE A 201 -5.25 9.46 13.78
C PHE A 201 -5.37 10.98 13.95
N GLU A 202 -4.25 11.67 13.82
CA GLU A 202 -4.15 13.11 13.72
C GLU A 202 -3.35 13.47 12.46
N GLY A 203 -4.05 14.06 11.48
CA GLY A 203 -3.46 14.32 10.17
C GLY A 203 -3.10 13.02 9.43
N ASP A 204 -1.81 12.76 9.28
CA ASP A 204 -1.19 11.56 8.68
C ASP A 204 -0.51 10.64 9.71
N ARG A 205 -0.76 10.85 11.01
CA ARG A 205 -0.14 10.05 12.08
C ARG A 205 -1.16 9.24 12.87
N PHE A 206 -0.82 7.98 13.14
CA PHE A 206 -1.54 7.12 14.08
C PHE A 206 -1.42 7.63 15.52
N VAL A 207 -2.50 7.51 16.30
CA VAL A 207 -2.53 7.79 17.75
C VAL A 207 -3.36 6.70 18.48
N PHE A 208 -2.98 6.39 19.71
CA PHE A 208 -3.65 5.43 20.60
C PHE A 208 -3.73 6.00 22.01
#